data_AF-A0A2D8XD12-F1
#
_entry.id   AF-A0A2D8XD12-F1
#
_cell.length_a   1.000
_cell.length_b   1.000
_cell.length_c   1.000
_cell.angle_alpha   90.00
_cell.angle_beta   90.00
_cell.angle_gamma   90.00
#
_symmetry.space_group_name_H-M   'P 1'
#
loop_
_entity.id
_entity.type
_entity.pdbx_description
1 polymer ?
#
loop_
_entity_poly.entity_id
_entity_poly.type
_entity_poly.pdbx_seq_one_letter_code
_entity_poly.pdbx_strand_id
1 'polypeptide(L)'
;AGHLACAFVNYMGVADLIDFVADDTPQKQYKFLPGARLPILPSSELVDKNIALSLLCLSISNEEKVIARNQEFEKQGGVFRSIFRESSRSIFD
;
A
#
# COMPACT_ATOMS: atom_id res chain seq x y z
N ALA A 1 -2.24 5.82 -2.81
CA ALA A 1 -2.77 6.05 -4.17
C ALA A 1 -1.94 7.10 -4.93
N GLY A 2 -0.73 6.71 -5.36
CA GLY A 2 0.17 7.54 -6.16
C GLY A 2 0.44 6.92 -7.54
N HIS A 3 1.20 7.62 -8.39
CA HIS A 3 1.52 7.13 -9.75
C HIS A 3 2.29 5.80 -9.74
N LEU A 4 3.13 5.55 -8.73
CA LEU A 4 3.88 4.30 -8.57
C LEU A 4 2.95 3.10 -8.31
N ALA A 5 2.01 3.24 -7.37
CA ALA A 5 0.99 2.21 -7.12
C ALA A 5 0.14 1.95 -8.38
N CYS A 6 -0.26 3.02 -9.07
CA CYS A 6 -1.01 2.92 -10.32
C CYS A 6 -0.22 2.14 -11.39
N ALA A 7 1.05 2.49 -11.61
CA ALA A 7 1.89 1.81 -12.58
C ALA A 7 2.10 0.33 -12.21
N PHE A 8 2.47 0.05 -10.95
CA PHE A 8 2.73 -1.31 -10.48
C PHE A 8 1.52 -2.22 -10.67
N VAL A 9 0.35 -1.84 -10.13
CA VAL A 9 -0.84 -2.68 -10.19
C VAL A 9 -1.31 -2.92 -11.62
N ASN A 10 -1.33 -1.87 -12.46
CA ASN A 10 -1.80 -1.99 -13.84
C ASN A 10 -0.82 -2.77 -14.73
N TYR A 11 0.49 -2.54 -14.62
CA TYR A 11 1.48 -3.22 -15.47
C TYR A 11 1.72 -4.66 -15.05
N MET A 12 1.74 -4.94 -13.75
CA MET A 12 1.89 -6.31 -13.26
C MET A 12 0.59 -7.12 -13.40
N GLY A 13 -0.55 -6.46 -13.59
CA GLY A 13 -1.84 -7.13 -13.78
C GLY A 13 -2.33 -7.86 -12.52
N VAL A 14 -2.08 -7.28 -11.34
CA VAL A 14 -2.31 -7.94 -10.02
C VAL A 14 -3.49 -7.34 -9.24
N ALA A 15 -4.39 -6.62 -9.91
CA ALA A 15 -5.48 -5.92 -9.24
C ALA A 15 -6.45 -6.86 -8.51
N ASP A 16 -6.65 -8.06 -9.03
CA ASP A 16 -7.48 -9.12 -8.46
C ASP A 16 -6.90 -9.74 -7.17
N LEU A 17 -5.62 -9.48 -6.88
CA LEU A 17 -4.92 -9.93 -5.68
C LEU A 17 -4.85 -8.88 -4.57
N ILE A 18 -5.41 -7.68 -4.78
CA ILE A 18 -5.27 -6.53 -3.89
C ILE A 18 -6.65 -6.09 -3.39
N ASP A 19 -6.83 -6.04 -2.07
CA ASP A 19 -8.10 -5.63 -1.46
C ASP A 19 -8.41 -4.14 -1.69
N PHE A 20 -7.42 -3.26 -1.47
CA PHE A 20 -7.56 -1.82 -1.61
C PHE A 20 -6.21 -1.09 -1.66
N VAL A 21 -6.24 0.21 -1.92
CA VAL A 21 -5.09 1.10 -1.80
C VAL A 21 -5.25 2.01 -0.58
N ALA A 22 -4.37 1.86 0.41
CA ALA A 22 -4.29 2.76 1.54
C ALA A 22 -3.76 4.15 1.12
N ASP A 23 -4.49 5.23 1.42
CA ASP A 23 -4.06 6.61 1.26
C ASP A 23 -4.85 7.54 2.20
N ASP A 24 -4.14 8.28 3.06
CA ASP A 24 -4.77 9.18 4.04
C ASP A 24 -5.13 10.56 3.47
N THR A 25 -4.91 10.81 2.17
CA THR A 25 -5.31 12.07 1.53
C THR A 25 -6.85 12.12 1.41
N PRO A 26 -7.55 13.01 2.13
CA PRO A 26 -9.02 13.00 2.19
C PRO A 26 -9.70 13.08 0.82
N GLN A 27 -9.12 13.86 -0.11
CA GLN A 27 -9.66 14.06 -1.45
C GLN A 27 -9.57 12.81 -2.36
N LYS A 28 -8.81 11.79 -1.94
CA LYS A 28 -8.65 10.53 -2.69
C LYS A 28 -9.52 9.40 -2.14
N GLN A 29 -9.97 9.50 -0.88
CA GLN A 29 -10.76 8.46 -0.24
C GLN A 29 -12.11 8.28 -0.96
N TYR A 30 -12.62 7.04 -0.93
CA TYR A 30 -13.87 6.63 -1.60
C TYR A 30 -13.88 6.83 -3.12
N LYS A 31 -12.70 7.05 -3.72
CA LYS A 31 -12.46 6.97 -5.16
C LYS A 31 -11.74 5.67 -5.48
N PHE A 32 -11.47 5.47 -6.77
CA PHE A 32 -10.79 4.29 -7.27
C PHE A 32 -9.43 4.64 -7.86
N LEU A 33 -8.47 3.73 -7.71
CA LEU A 33 -7.18 3.79 -8.40
C LEU A 33 -7.44 3.71 -9.92
N PRO A 34 -6.89 4.63 -10.73
CA PRO A 34 -7.08 4.60 -12.18
C PRO A 34 -6.64 3.27 -12.82
N GLY A 35 -7.40 2.79 -13.81
CA GLY A 35 -7.16 1.52 -14.50
C GLY A 35 -7.64 0.32 -13.69
N ALA A 36 -6.90 -0.02 -12.63
CA ALA A 36 -7.14 -1.19 -11.78
C ALA A 36 -8.48 -1.15 -11.01
N ARG A 37 -9.06 0.05 -10.85
CA ARG A 37 -10.31 0.30 -10.10
C ARG A 37 -10.31 -0.26 -8.68
N LEU A 38 -9.15 -0.28 -8.01
CA LEU A 38 -9.04 -0.60 -6.60
C LEU A 38 -9.62 0.52 -5.74
N PRO A 39 -10.44 0.23 -4.71
CA PRO A 39 -10.94 1.26 -3.81
C PRO A 39 -9.77 1.92 -3.05
N ILE A 40 -9.85 3.24 -2.87
CA ILE A 40 -8.88 4.00 -2.07
C ILE A 40 -9.50 4.25 -0.70
N LEU A 41 -8.88 3.69 0.32
CA LEU A 41 -9.35 3.70 1.71
C LEU A 41 -8.31 4.33 2.65
N PRO A 42 -8.69 4.82 3.84
CA PRO A 42 -7.73 5.28 4.84
C PRO A 42 -6.83 4.13 5.34
N SER A 43 -5.64 4.47 5.84
CA SER A 43 -4.70 3.48 6.36
C SER A 43 -5.19 2.73 7.60
N SER A 44 -6.16 3.27 8.35
CA SER A 44 -6.82 2.57 9.46
C SER A 44 -7.45 1.24 9.04
N GLU A 45 -7.91 1.14 7.78
CA GLU A 45 -8.51 -0.09 7.25
C GLU A 45 -7.50 -1.24 7.12
N LEU A 46 -6.19 -0.97 7.17
CA LEU A 46 -5.18 -2.03 7.28
C LEU A 46 -5.39 -2.86 8.54
N VAL A 47 -5.77 -2.20 9.64
CA VAL A 47 -6.08 -2.83 10.93
C VAL A 47 -7.51 -3.35 10.94
N ASP A 48 -8.49 -2.51 10.57
CA ASP A 48 -9.91 -2.86 10.69
C ASP A 48 -10.29 -4.06 9.81
N LYS A 49 -9.60 -4.27 8.68
CA LYS A 49 -9.79 -5.42 7.79
C LYS A 49 -8.83 -6.57 8.05
N ASN A 50 -7.98 -6.50 9.06
CA ASN A 50 -6.99 -7.52 9.41
C ASN A 50 -6.09 -7.91 8.21
N ILE A 51 -5.55 -6.88 7.53
CA ILE A 51 -4.66 -7.10 6.39
C ILE A 51 -3.34 -7.71 6.86
N ALA A 52 -2.85 -8.71 6.13
CA ALA A 52 -1.58 -9.37 6.47
C ALA A 52 -0.36 -8.69 5.81
N LEU A 53 -0.53 -8.11 4.62
CA LEU A 53 0.56 -7.58 3.80
C LEU A 53 0.18 -6.23 3.18
N SER A 54 1.04 -5.23 3.36
CA SER A 54 0.92 -3.93 2.71
C SER A 54 2.14 -3.63 1.84
N LEU A 55 1.90 -3.42 0.55
CA LEU A 55 2.94 -3.06 -0.43
C LEU A 55 3.18 -1.55 -0.47
N LEU A 56 4.37 -1.14 -0.05
CA LEU A 56 4.85 0.24 -0.08
C LEU A 56 5.16 0.62 -1.54
N CYS A 57 4.29 1.44 -2.11
CA CYS A 57 4.37 1.95 -3.48
C CYS A 57 4.73 3.44 -3.49
N LEU A 58 5.79 3.80 -2.76
CA LEU A 58 6.25 5.18 -2.53
C LEU A 58 7.78 5.20 -2.51
N SER A 59 8.41 6.38 -2.54
CA SER A 59 9.87 6.48 -2.52
C SER A 59 10.47 5.82 -1.27
N ILE A 60 11.58 5.09 -1.42
CA ILE A 60 12.25 4.36 -0.32
C ILE A 60 12.49 5.25 0.90
N SER A 61 12.89 6.52 0.68
CA SER A 61 13.11 7.52 1.75
C SER A 61 11.88 7.88 2.59
N ASN A 62 10.68 7.51 2.16
CA ASN A 62 9.42 7.75 2.86
C ASN A 62 8.82 6.49 3.49
N GLU A 63 9.41 5.30 3.26
CA GLU A 63 8.92 4.03 3.81
C GLU A 63 8.87 4.06 5.33
N GLU A 64 9.97 4.44 5.98
CA GLU A 64 10.05 4.50 7.45
C GLU A 64 9.01 5.45 8.05
N LYS A 65 8.73 6.58 7.39
CA LYS A 65 7.72 7.53 7.86
C LYS A 65 6.31 6.95 7.80
N VAL A 66 6.00 6.16 6.77
CA VAL A 66 4.70 5.51 6.65
C VAL A 66 4.57 4.38 7.67
N ILE A 67 5.61 3.56 7.83
CA ILE A 67 5.63 2.50 8.84
C ILE A 67 5.45 3.08 10.25
N ALA A 68 6.20 4.14 10.58
CA ALA A 68 6.12 4.80 11.88
C ALA A 68 4.72 5.38 12.21
N ARG A 69 3.94 5.75 11.20
CA ARG A 69 2.55 6.22 11.38
C ARG A 69 1.54 5.08 11.51
N ASN A 70 1.92 3.86 11.13
CA ASN A 70 1.05 2.70 11.07
C ASN A 70 1.55 1.56 11.98
N GLN A 71 2.13 1.90 13.13
CA GLN A 71 2.69 0.89 14.06
C GLN A 71 1.65 -0.11 14.56
N GLU A 72 0.37 0.28 14.64
CA GLU A 72 -0.68 -0.65 15.07
C GLU A 72 -0.84 -1.83 14.09
N PHE A 73 -0.67 -1.59 12.79
CA PHE A 73 -0.68 -2.65 11.78
C PHE A 73 0.43 -3.67 12.04
N GLU A 74 1.67 -3.23 12.32
CA GLU A 74 2.77 -4.13 12.65
C GLU A 74 2.55 -4.86 13.99
N LYS A 75 1.98 -4.19 15.00
CA LYS A 75 1.65 -4.81 16.29
C LYS A 75 0.62 -5.93 16.16
N GLN A 76 -0.28 -5.85 15.18
CA GLN A 76 -1.24 -6.90 14.86
C GLN A 76 -0.68 -7.99 13.92
N GLY A 77 0.62 -7.95 13.63
CA GLY A 77 1.29 -8.94 12.78
C GLY A 77 1.25 -8.62 11.29
N GLY A 78 0.69 -7.46 10.91
CA GLY A 78 0.75 -6.95 9.55
C GLY A 78 2.19 -6.66 9.12
N VAL A 79 2.50 -6.94 7.85
CA VAL A 79 3.85 -6.83 7.31
C VAL A 79 3.90 -5.79 6.20
N PHE A 80 4.84 -4.85 6.30
CA PHE A 80 5.20 -3.96 5.20
C PHE A 80 6.28 -4.57 4.31
N ARG A 81 6.08 -4.47 2.99
CA ARG A 81 7.10 -4.79 1.98
C ARG A 81 7.14 -3.74 0.89
N SER A 82 8.28 -3.54 0.27
CA SER A 82 8.48 -2.59 -0.82
C SER A 82 8.37 -3.25 -2.18
N ILE A 83 7.81 -2.53 -3.15
CA ILE A 83 7.85 -2.93 -4.56
C ILE A 83 9.19 -2.58 -5.24
N PHE A 84 10.10 -1.92 -4.53
CA PHE A 84 11.41 -1.56 -5.06
C PHE A 84 12.46 -2.55 -4.60
N ARG A 85 13.26 -3.05 -5.54
CA ARG A 85 14.32 -4.03 -5.27
C ARG A 85 15.44 -3.46 -4.41
N GLU A 86 15.65 -2.14 -4.49
CA GLU A 86 16.67 -1.43 -3.74
C GLU A 86 16.29 -1.20 -2.28
N SER A 87 15.02 -1.43 -1.90
CA SER A 87 14.61 -1.38 -0.49
C SER A 87 15.04 -2.65 0.23
N SER A 88 15.53 -2.52 1.46
CA SER A 88 15.80 -3.67 2.35
C SER A 88 14.54 -4.46 2.74
N ARG A 89 13.36 -4.00 2.32
CA ARG A 89 12.06 -4.65 2.52
C ARG A 89 11.45 -5.13 1.20
N SER A 90 12.25 -5.24 0.14
CA SER A 90 11.83 -5.69 -1.19
C SER A 90 11.03 -6.99 -1.14
N ILE A 91 10.00 -7.10 -1.98
CA ILE A 91 9.26 -8.35 -2.23
C ILE A 91 10.00 -9.29 -3.21
N PHE A 92 11.10 -8.84 -3.79
CA PHE A 92 11.85 -9.56 -4.83
C PHE A 92 13.15 -10.20 -4.31
N ASP A 93 13.33 -10.20 -3.00
CA ASP A 93 14.49 -10.75 -2.30
C ASP A 93 14.17 -12.13 -1.72
#